data_AF-A0AAD5SAY8-F1
#
_entry.id   AF-A0AAD5SAY8-F1
#
_cell.length_a   1.000
_cell.length_b   1.000
_cell.length_c   1.000
_cell.angle_alpha   90.00
_cell.angle_beta   90.00
_cell.angle_gamma   90.00
#
_symmetry.space_group_name_H-M   'P 1'
#
loop_
_entity.id
_entity.type
_entity.pdbx_description
1 polymer ?
#
loop_
_entity_poly.entity_id
_entity_poly.type
_entity_poly.pdbx_seq_one_letter_code
_entity_poly.pdbx_strand_id
1 'polypeptide(L)'
;MAFRQLQTLFFLQWTIAIAAATLTGVKLPNFRIANNNGETIGKYDNGTLGPALETVHLFKDQFPTGVTVTSDNRRIFVNYPRWFGTDDDPLGGVKFTVAEIKDGNEVPYPNQEINWPGEGKKFEDKDLTEYFVSVQSVVLDGQDRLWVLDTGRPYLNYEQPPSKYGGPKLIGIDIETNQIFKKIIFPRDIVLPTSYPNDIRLDLSRGPLGTAYITDSSPDTPALITLDLHTNKFLRRLSSHPSTQPVMGFVPSFNGIPIYQRIPSKPPTNVAFGADGIALSANKSSIIYTPLSSRNFYSVPTDLLANPDVSDEEVGKAVKDFGDKGSSSDGFETDDKGVVYLSAGEQNGIYVFDGETGLVEPFVRDPRIQWPDTLSVADGWLYFTSNEFFWQPQYWNGEDKRVLPYALFRVPIGGKKLR
;
A
#
# COMPACT_ATOMS: atom_id res chain seq x y z
N MET A 1 53.10 -40.26 -22.21
CA MET A 1 51.90 -39.92 -23.01
C MET A 1 50.89 -39.32 -22.05
N ALA A 2 50.98 -38.02 -21.77
CA ALA A 2 50.17 -36.92 -22.34
C ALA A 2 48.67 -37.04 -21.92
N PHE A 3 48.21 -36.34 -20.88
CA PHE A 3 47.77 -34.92 -20.77
C PHE A 3 46.24 -34.72 -21.00
N ARG A 4 45.56 -34.17 -19.96
CA ARG A 4 44.40 -33.23 -19.98
C ARG A 4 43.06 -33.71 -20.59
N GLN A 5 41.87 -33.20 -20.25
CA GLN A 5 41.29 -32.39 -19.17
C GLN A 5 39.76 -32.35 -19.46
N LEU A 6 38.97 -32.22 -18.40
CA LEU A 6 37.72 -31.45 -18.30
C LEU A 6 36.36 -31.96 -18.87
N GLN A 7 35.33 -31.53 -18.11
CA GLN A 7 33.89 -31.36 -18.39
C GLN A 7 32.95 -32.52 -18.06
N THR A 8 32.23 -32.41 -16.94
CA THR A 8 30.76 -32.22 -16.99
C THR A 8 30.28 -31.48 -15.73
N LEU A 9 29.96 -30.19 -15.87
CA LEU A 9 29.12 -29.45 -14.93
C LEU A 9 27.67 -29.90 -15.15
N PHE A 10 26.98 -30.32 -14.10
CA PHE A 10 25.53 -30.46 -14.11
C PHE A 10 24.88 -29.07 -13.99
N PHE A 11 24.40 -28.53 -15.10
CA PHE A 11 23.41 -27.45 -15.09
C PHE A 11 22.02 -28.08 -14.91
N LEU A 12 21.41 -27.91 -13.74
CA LEU A 12 19.98 -28.12 -13.55
C LEU A 12 19.25 -26.90 -14.14
N GLN A 13 18.75 -27.02 -15.36
CA GLN A 13 17.81 -26.04 -15.90
C GLN A 13 16.45 -26.23 -15.22
N TRP A 14 16.09 -25.29 -14.35
CA TRP A 14 14.70 -25.12 -13.90
C TRP A 14 13.91 -24.48 -15.04
N THR A 15 13.11 -25.28 -15.74
CA THR A 15 12.08 -24.76 -16.64
C THR A 15 10.89 -24.34 -15.78
N ILE A 16 10.84 -23.06 -15.41
CA ILE A 16 9.62 -22.46 -14.84
C ILE A 16 8.65 -22.29 -16.01
N ALA A 17 7.67 -23.19 -16.10
CA ALA A 17 6.51 -22.96 -16.95
C ALA A 17 5.66 -21.84 -16.30
N ILE A 18 5.95 -20.59 -16.65
CA ILE A 18 5.07 -19.46 -16.33
C ILE A 18 3.85 -19.61 -17.24
N ALA A 19 2.80 -20.21 -16.70
CA ALA A 19 1.49 -20.18 -17.34
C ALA A 19 1.10 -18.69 -17.49
N ALA A 20 1.02 -18.21 -18.72
CA ALA A 20 0.18 -17.05 -19.01
C ALA A 20 -1.20 -17.39 -18.46
N ALA A 21 -1.69 -16.63 -17.48
CA ALA A 21 -2.99 -16.84 -16.90
C ALA A 21 -4.04 -16.66 -18.00
N THR A 22 -4.45 -17.77 -18.61
CA THR A 22 -5.70 -17.83 -19.34
C THR A 22 -6.78 -17.93 -18.28
N LEU A 23 -7.39 -16.78 -17.96
CA LEU A 23 -8.43 -16.56 -16.93
C LEU A 23 -9.77 -17.26 -17.27
N THR A 24 -9.72 -18.51 -17.74
CA THR A 24 -10.90 -19.24 -18.23
C THR A 24 -11.34 -20.40 -17.34
N GLY A 25 -10.71 -20.56 -16.16
CA GLY A 25 -11.10 -21.57 -15.19
C GLY A 25 -11.04 -21.03 -13.76
N VAL A 26 -12.16 -21.09 -13.05
CA VAL A 26 -12.27 -20.76 -11.62
C VAL A 26 -11.18 -21.53 -10.86
N LYS A 27 -10.20 -20.81 -10.28
CA LYS A 27 -9.19 -21.42 -9.41
C LYS A 27 -9.85 -21.87 -8.12
N LEU A 28 -10.13 -23.16 -8.00
CA LEU A 28 -10.62 -23.73 -6.75
C LEU A 28 -9.51 -23.74 -5.70
N PRO A 29 -9.81 -23.40 -4.43
CA PRO A 29 -8.90 -23.64 -3.31
C PRO A 29 -8.40 -25.08 -3.30
N ASN A 30 -7.18 -25.29 -2.77
CA ASN A 30 -6.61 -26.62 -2.57
C ASN A 30 -7.34 -27.35 -1.42
N PHE A 31 -8.55 -27.83 -1.69
CA PHE A 31 -9.31 -28.63 -0.73
C PHE A 31 -8.65 -29.99 -0.54
N ARG A 32 -8.38 -30.36 0.71
CA ARG A 32 -8.03 -31.74 1.08
C ARG A 32 -9.28 -32.45 1.59
N ILE A 33 -9.20 -33.78 1.58
CA ILE A 33 -10.22 -34.67 2.13
C ILE A 33 -9.76 -35.02 3.56
N ALA A 34 -10.55 -34.70 4.58
CA ALA A 34 -10.18 -34.99 5.96
C ALA A 34 -10.55 -36.43 6.30
N ASN A 35 -9.59 -37.19 6.83
CA ASN A 35 -9.86 -38.50 7.44
C ASN A 35 -9.89 -38.33 8.96
N ASN A 36 -11.06 -38.49 9.57
CA ASN A 36 -11.22 -38.56 11.02
C ASN A 36 -11.57 -40.01 11.40
N ASN A 37 -10.64 -40.72 12.05
CA ASN A 37 -10.85 -42.10 12.52
C ASN A 37 -11.37 -43.09 11.44
N GLY A 38 -10.97 -42.92 10.18
CA GLY A 38 -11.41 -43.76 9.07
C GLY A 38 -12.69 -43.29 8.35
N GLU A 39 -13.32 -42.23 8.82
CA GLU A 39 -14.45 -41.58 8.14
C GLU A 39 -14.02 -40.28 7.46
N THR A 40 -14.52 -40.10 6.24
CA THR A 40 -14.17 -38.98 5.40
C THR A 40 -15.07 -37.78 5.70
N ILE A 41 -14.54 -36.74 6.35
CA ILE A 41 -15.22 -35.44 6.46
C ILE A 41 -14.90 -34.66 5.18
N GLY A 42 -15.92 -34.40 4.35
CA GLY A 42 -15.88 -33.83 3.00
C GLY A 42 -14.67 -32.99 2.56
N LYS A 43 -14.90 -31.72 2.21
CA LYS A 43 -13.83 -30.77 1.81
C LYS A 43 -13.53 -29.84 2.97
N TYR A 44 -12.26 -29.52 3.19
CA TYR A 44 -11.84 -28.49 4.14
C TYR A 44 -10.82 -27.53 3.51
N ASP A 45 -10.86 -26.26 3.93
CA ASP A 45 -9.89 -25.24 3.52
C ASP A 45 -8.58 -25.45 4.31
N ASN A 46 -7.45 -25.52 3.59
CA ASN A 46 -6.12 -25.63 4.19
C ASN A 46 -5.45 -24.24 4.37
N GLY A 47 -6.16 -23.16 4.03
CA GLY A 47 -5.71 -21.78 4.13
C GLY A 47 -4.76 -21.34 3.03
N THR A 48 -4.47 -22.18 2.02
CA THR A 48 -3.47 -21.88 0.98
C THR A 48 -4.02 -22.01 -0.43
N LEU A 49 -3.66 -21.05 -1.29
CA LEU A 49 -4.02 -21.02 -2.71
C LEU A 49 -2.96 -20.24 -3.49
N GLY A 50 -2.76 -20.63 -4.75
CA GLY A 50 -1.92 -19.86 -5.67
C GLY A 50 -0.43 -20.19 -5.56
N PRO A 51 0.45 -19.28 -6.01
CA PRO A 51 1.89 -19.50 -5.98
C PRO A 51 2.44 -19.55 -4.55
N ALA A 52 3.61 -20.17 -4.39
CA ALA A 52 4.29 -20.22 -3.11
C ALA A 52 4.76 -18.83 -2.67
N LEU A 53 4.47 -18.50 -1.41
CA LEU A 53 4.88 -17.25 -0.77
C LEU A 53 6.36 -17.30 -0.35
N GLU A 54 7.15 -16.33 -0.80
CA GLU A 54 8.56 -16.17 -0.43
C GLU A 54 8.74 -15.01 0.56
N THR A 55 9.47 -15.24 1.64
CA THR A 55 9.87 -14.18 2.57
C THR A 55 11.11 -13.48 2.04
N VAL A 56 11.00 -12.17 1.79
CA VAL A 56 12.08 -11.32 1.29
C VAL A 56 12.83 -10.67 2.46
N HIS A 57 12.10 -10.18 3.46
CA HIS A 57 12.66 -9.50 4.63
C HIS A 57 11.76 -9.70 5.85
N LEU A 58 12.37 -9.65 7.05
CA LEU A 58 11.67 -9.72 8.33
C LEU A 58 11.93 -8.44 9.11
N PHE A 59 10.86 -7.68 9.39
CA PHE A 59 10.93 -6.45 10.16
C PHE A 59 10.84 -6.79 11.65
N LYS A 60 11.95 -6.63 12.37
CA LYS A 60 12.09 -7.10 13.76
C LYS A 60 11.87 -6.02 14.81
N ASP A 61 11.54 -4.80 14.39
CA ASP A 61 11.58 -3.64 15.26
C ASP A 61 10.41 -2.68 14.99
N GLN A 62 10.39 -2.05 13.81
CA GLN A 62 9.39 -1.05 13.45
C GLN A 62 8.24 -1.63 12.62
N PHE A 63 7.04 -1.06 12.76
CA PHE A 63 5.83 -1.42 12.02
C PHE A 63 5.85 -0.83 10.58
N PRO A 64 6.06 -1.64 9.53
CA PRO A 64 6.14 -1.16 8.16
C PRO A 64 4.73 -0.96 7.56
N THR A 65 4.56 0.02 6.67
CA THR A 65 3.36 0.09 5.80
C THR A 65 3.75 -0.07 4.34
N GLY A 66 4.55 0.85 3.79
CA GLY A 66 4.90 0.83 2.38
C GLY A 66 6.14 0.06 2.00
N VAL A 67 6.13 -0.42 0.75
CA VAL A 67 7.28 -0.97 0.05
C VAL A 67 7.26 -0.54 -1.42
N THR A 68 8.43 -0.25 -1.98
CA THR A 68 8.61 -0.13 -3.43
C THR A 68 9.94 -0.74 -3.85
N VAL A 69 9.95 -1.35 -5.03
CA VAL A 69 11.13 -2.06 -5.56
C VAL A 69 11.53 -1.48 -6.92
N THR A 70 12.84 -1.36 -7.17
CA THR A 70 13.35 -0.90 -8.48
C THR A 70 12.97 -1.87 -9.58
N SER A 71 12.82 -1.37 -10.81
CA SER A 71 12.35 -2.19 -11.93
C SER A 71 13.28 -3.36 -12.29
N ASP A 72 14.55 -3.29 -11.86
CA ASP A 72 15.57 -4.33 -11.97
C ASP A 72 15.72 -5.19 -10.70
N ASN A 73 14.86 -4.99 -9.70
CA ASN A 73 14.78 -5.77 -8.48
C ASN A 73 16.02 -5.71 -7.58
N ARG A 74 16.85 -4.66 -7.71
CA ARG A 74 18.10 -4.51 -6.95
C ARG A 74 17.98 -3.71 -5.66
N ARG A 75 17.02 -2.79 -5.57
CA ARG A 75 16.85 -1.94 -4.39
C ARG A 75 15.39 -1.95 -3.92
N ILE A 76 15.22 -1.99 -2.61
CA ILE A 76 13.93 -2.04 -1.94
C ILE A 76 13.89 -0.90 -0.94
N PHE A 77 12.88 -0.04 -1.06
CA PHE A 77 12.61 1.04 -0.13
C PHE A 77 11.33 0.75 0.64
N VAL A 78 11.31 1.11 1.91
CA VAL A 78 10.21 0.88 2.84
C VAL A 78 9.97 2.11 3.70
N ASN A 79 8.77 2.24 4.26
CA ASN A 79 8.44 3.32 5.19
C ASN A 79 7.72 2.86 6.46
N TYR A 80 7.77 3.73 7.47
CA TYR A 80 7.26 3.50 8.81
C TYR A 80 6.56 4.78 9.29
N PRO A 81 5.22 4.83 9.31
CA PRO A 81 4.51 5.99 9.82
C PRO A 81 4.63 6.08 11.35
N ARG A 82 4.56 7.29 11.89
CA ARG A 82 4.67 7.53 13.34
C ARG A 82 3.30 7.43 14.01
N TRP A 83 2.82 6.20 14.21
CA TRP A 83 1.47 5.93 14.73
C TRP A 83 1.37 5.68 16.24
N PHE A 84 2.50 5.55 16.93
CA PHE A 84 2.51 5.08 18.33
C PHE A 84 3.14 6.09 19.29
N GLY A 85 3.12 7.38 18.94
CA GLY A 85 3.69 8.44 19.77
C GLY A 85 2.95 8.59 21.10
N THR A 86 3.70 8.90 22.16
CA THR A 86 3.20 9.28 23.49
C THR A 86 3.83 10.59 23.94
N ASP A 87 3.36 11.17 25.04
CA ASP A 87 4.00 12.39 25.58
C ASP A 87 5.49 12.17 25.94
N ASP A 88 5.84 10.96 26.39
CA ASP A 88 7.20 10.58 26.78
C ASP A 88 8.05 10.11 25.59
N ASP A 89 7.43 9.54 24.57
CA ASP A 89 8.05 9.18 23.29
C ASP A 89 7.22 9.68 22.10
N PRO A 90 7.36 10.95 21.70
CA PRO A 90 6.57 11.54 20.62
C PRO A 90 6.80 10.91 19.25
N LEU A 91 7.85 10.09 19.08
CA LEU A 91 8.15 9.41 17.82
C LEU A 91 7.61 7.96 17.81
N GLY A 92 7.16 7.44 18.95
CA GLY A 92 6.54 6.12 19.07
C GLY A 92 7.48 4.98 18.68
N GLY A 93 8.75 5.08 19.08
CA GLY A 93 9.79 4.10 18.76
C GLY A 93 10.30 4.14 17.31
N VAL A 94 9.79 5.04 16.46
CA VAL A 94 10.19 5.11 15.04
C VAL A 94 11.51 5.90 14.89
N LYS A 95 12.60 5.16 14.67
CA LYS A 95 13.99 5.61 14.46
C LYS A 95 14.19 6.33 13.12
N PHE A 96 13.44 5.92 12.11
CA PHE A 96 13.39 6.52 10.78
C PHE A 96 12.08 6.14 10.11
N THR A 97 11.55 7.03 9.29
CA THR A 97 10.26 6.85 8.62
C THR A 97 10.42 6.37 7.18
N VAL A 98 11.62 6.46 6.59
CA VAL A 98 11.97 5.89 5.29
C VAL A 98 13.32 5.17 5.39
N ALA A 99 13.42 3.99 4.81
CA ALA A 99 14.66 3.22 4.73
C ALA A 99 14.82 2.50 3.39
N GLU A 100 16.07 2.18 3.08
CA GLU A 100 16.45 1.17 2.09
C GLU A 100 16.80 -0.12 2.82
N ILE A 101 16.30 -1.27 2.33
CA ILE A 101 16.75 -2.58 2.80
C ILE A 101 18.06 -2.89 2.09
N LYS A 102 19.16 -2.91 2.84
CA LYS A 102 20.51 -3.15 2.34
C LYS A 102 21.20 -4.24 3.16
N ASP A 103 21.65 -5.28 2.49
CA ASP A 103 22.31 -6.44 3.13
C ASP A 103 21.49 -7.03 4.29
N GLY A 104 20.15 -7.03 4.14
CA GLY A 104 19.20 -7.51 5.15
C GLY A 104 18.97 -6.59 6.34
N ASN A 105 19.42 -5.33 6.30
CA ASN A 105 19.20 -4.33 7.33
C ASN A 105 18.47 -3.11 6.77
N GLU A 106 17.64 -2.49 7.60
CA GLU A 106 16.94 -1.24 7.26
C GLU A 106 17.85 -0.03 7.54
N VAL A 107 18.25 0.68 6.48
CA VAL A 107 19.14 1.84 6.55
C VAL A 107 18.34 3.12 6.25
N PRO A 108 18.33 4.14 7.12
CA PRO A 108 17.62 5.40 6.91
C PRO A 108 17.93 6.01 5.54
N TYR A 109 16.89 6.39 4.80
CA TYR A 109 17.02 6.86 3.42
C TYR A 109 16.31 8.21 3.20
N PRO A 110 16.90 9.17 2.47
CA PRO A 110 18.23 9.13 1.84
C PRO A 110 19.37 9.27 2.85
N ASN A 111 19.07 9.74 4.06
CA ASN A 111 20.00 9.87 5.17
C ASN A 111 19.25 9.97 6.51
N GLN A 112 20.00 9.97 7.61
CA GLN A 112 19.44 10.06 8.95
C GLN A 112 18.88 11.46 9.24
N GLU A 113 19.52 12.51 8.72
CA GLU A 113 19.22 13.90 9.04
C GLU A 113 17.79 14.29 8.67
N ILE A 114 17.29 13.89 7.49
CA ILE A 114 15.90 14.15 7.10
C ILE A 114 14.89 13.24 7.81
N ASN A 115 15.31 12.02 8.18
CA ASN A 115 14.45 11.06 8.87
C ASN A 115 14.22 11.39 10.34
N TRP A 116 15.11 12.17 10.95
CA TRP A 116 15.16 12.34 12.38
C TRP A 116 15.17 13.81 12.79
N PRO A 117 14.11 14.31 13.47
CA PRO A 117 14.06 15.70 13.89
C PRO A 117 15.05 16.03 15.04
N GLY A 118 15.70 15.02 15.64
CA GLY A 118 16.60 15.13 16.80
C GLY A 118 16.03 14.47 18.05
N GLU A 119 16.89 13.93 18.92
CA GLU A 119 16.49 13.26 20.16
C GLU A 119 15.82 14.23 21.14
N GLY A 120 14.70 13.83 21.75
CA GLY A 120 13.94 14.63 22.71
C GLY A 120 13.21 15.85 22.14
N LYS A 121 13.16 16.02 20.82
CA LYS A 121 12.54 17.19 20.17
C LYS A 121 11.11 16.90 19.77
N LYS A 122 10.20 17.77 20.17
CA LYS A 122 8.81 17.76 19.69
C LYS A 122 8.78 18.30 18.26
N PHE A 123 7.87 17.80 17.42
CA PHE A 123 7.64 18.32 16.07
C PHE A 123 7.37 19.83 16.04
N GLU A 124 6.91 20.38 17.16
CA GLU A 124 6.48 21.77 17.30
C GLU A 124 7.65 22.78 17.28
N ASP A 125 8.88 22.30 17.54
CA ASP A 125 10.08 23.15 17.64
C ASP A 125 10.86 23.24 16.31
N LYS A 126 10.27 22.76 15.20
CA LYS A 126 10.97 22.59 13.92
C LYS A 126 10.19 23.12 12.74
N ASP A 127 10.94 23.58 11.74
CA ASP A 127 10.43 23.76 10.40
C ASP A 127 10.13 22.39 9.78
N LEU A 128 8.85 22.03 9.73
CA LEU A 128 8.39 20.73 9.24
C LEU A 128 8.68 20.53 7.75
N THR A 129 9.02 21.59 7.01
CA THR A 129 9.38 21.48 5.60
C THR A 129 10.74 20.81 5.38
N GLU A 130 11.58 20.72 6.42
CA GLU A 130 12.96 20.22 6.33
C GLU A 130 13.14 18.75 6.73
N TYR A 131 12.14 18.12 7.35
CA TYR A 131 12.23 16.75 7.86
C TYR A 131 11.01 15.93 7.48
N PHE A 132 11.19 14.61 7.38
CA PHE A 132 10.06 13.69 7.35
C PHE A 132 9.36 13.64 8.71
N VAL A 133 8.04 13.80 8.69
CA VAL A 133 7.19 13.84 9.88
C VAL A 133 6.53 12.49 10.11
N SER A 134 5.78 11.96 9.15
CA SER A 134 5.19 10.63 9.23
C SER A 134 4.90 10.14 7.82
N VAL A 135 5.89 9.49 7.20
CA VAL A 135 5.76 8.96 5.84
C VAL A 135 4.84 7.75 5.86
N GLN A 136 3.84 7.79 4.97
CA GLN A 136 2.84 6.74 4.83
C GLN A 136 3.06 5.88 3.58
N SER A 137 3.54 6.47 2.49
CA SER A 137 3.79 5.75 1.25
C SER A 137 5.12 6.16 0.60
N VAL A 138 5.81 5.16 0.03
CA VAL A 138 6.98 5.31 -0.82
C VAL A 138 6.75 4.57 -2.13
N VAL A 139 6.93 5.27 -3.26
CA VAL A 139 6.67 4.71 -4.59
C VAL A 139 7.78 5.14 -5.54
N LEU A 140 8.33 4.19 -6.27
CA LEU A 140 9.24 4.46 -7.38
C LEU A 140 8.42 4.69 -8.66
N ASP A 141 8.62 5.80 -9.34
CA ASP A 141 7.96 6.07 -10.62
C ASP A 141 8.51 5.20 -11.77
N GLY A 142 7.98 5.40 -12.99
CA GLY A 142 8.38 4.64 -14.19
C GLY A 142 9.84 4.83 -14.63
N GLN A 143 10.56 5.79 -14.04
CA GLN A 143 11.98 6.04 -14.24
C GLN A 143 12.82 5.61 -13.02
N ASP A 144 12.24 4.86 -12.08
CA ASP A 144 12.84 4.46 -10.80
C ASP A 144 13.36 5.65 -9.96
N ARG A 145 12.63 6.78 -9.99
CA ARG A 145 12.84 7.88 -9.02
C ARG A 145 11.92 7.68 -7.82
N LEU A 146 12.46 7.83 -6.61
CA LEU A 146 11.70 7.58 -5.38
C LEU A 146 10.85 8.80 -5.04
N TRP A 147 9.56 8.56 -4.81
CA TRP A 147 8.62 9.54 -4.31
C TRP A 147 8.17 9.14 -2.90
N VAL A 148 8.27 10.09 -1.97
CA VAL A 148 7.99 9.92 -0.55
C VAL A 148 6.80 10.80 -0.18
N LEU A 149 5.69 10.17 0.20
CA LEU A 149 4.46 10.85 0.63
C LEU A 149 4.41 10.92 2.15
N ASP A 150 4.59 12.12 2.67
CA ASP A 150 4.53 12.43 4.10
C ASP A 150 3.15 12.99 4.46
N THR A 151 2.49 12.38 5.43
CA THR A 151 1.15 12.81 5.86
C THR A 151 1.21 14.05 6.75
N GLY A 152 2.35 14.31 7.39
CA GLY A 152 2.47 15.35 8.40
C GLY A 152 1.61 15.13 9.64
N ARG A 153 1.05 13.93 9.83
CA ARG A 153 0.09 13.61 10.91
C ARG A 153 0.50 12.38 11.71
N PRO A 154 1.53 12.52 12.57
CA PRO A 154 1.86 11.48 13.53
C PRO A 154 0.72 11.34 14.54
N TYR A 155 0.55 10.15 15.10
CA TYR A 155 -0.33 9.95 16.26
C TYR A 155 0.41 10.30 17.55
N LEU A 156 -0.35 10.83 18.50
CA LEU A 156 0.10 11.12 19.86
C LEU A 156 -1.01 10.69 20.83
N ASN A 157 -0.69 9.81 21.77
CA ASN A 157 -1.62 9.32 22.80
C ASN A 157 -2.95 8.79 22.24
N TYR A 158 -2.90 7.96 21.19
CA TYR A 158 -4.08 7.41 20.47
C TYR A 158 -4.95 8.46 19.75
N GLU A 159 -4.48 9.71 19.67
CA GLU A 159 -5.14 10.77 18.91
C GLU A 159 -4.28 11.16 17.71
N GLN A 160 -4.95 11.63 16.65
CA GLN A 160 -4.28 12.13 15.47
C GLN A 160 -4.48 13.64 15.37
N PRO A 161 -3.55 14.46 15.86
CA PRO A 161 -3.68 15.91 15.82
C PRO A 161 -3.84 16.45 14.38
N PRO A 162 -4.44 17.64 14.23
CA PRO A 162 -4.49 18.31 12.93
C PRO A 162 -3.09 18.55 12.37
N SER A 163 -2.93 18.41 11.06
CA SER A 163 -1.66 18.69 10.39
C SER A 163 -1.27 20.17 10.53
N LYS A 164 0.03 20.39 10.67
CA LYS A 164 0.65 21.73 10.63
C LYS A 164 1.23 21.99 9.24
N TYR A 165 1.31 23.27 8.86
CA TYR A 165 1.90 23.67 7.58
C TYR A 165 3.33 23.12 7.45
N GLY A 166 3.69 22.64 6.25
CA GLY A 166 4.98 22.00 5.98
C GLY A 166 5.05 20.52 6.38
N GLY A 167 4.12 20.03 7.19
CA GLY A 167 4.02 18.62 7.54
C GLY A 167 3.68 17.75 6.32
N PRO A 168 2.46 17.86 5.78
CA PRO A 168 2.09 17.13 4.58
C PRO A 168 2.94 17.60 3.38
N LYS A 169 3.65 16.67 2.74
CA LYS A 169 4.51 16.98 1.58
C LYS A 169 4.81 15.75 0.73
N LEU A 170 5.14 16.01 -0.53
CA LEU A 170 5.63 15.02 -1.47
C LEU A 170 7.09 15.35 -1.83
N ILE A 171 7.99 14.40 -1.63
CA ILE A 171 9.43 14.57 -1.85
C ILE A 171 9.90 13.58 -2.92
N GLY A 172 10.55 14.10 -3.97
CA GLY A 172 11.18 13.32 -5.03
C GLY A 172 12.68 13.21 -4.81
N ILE A 173 13.19 11.97 -4.83
CA ILE A 173 14.59 11.63 -4.56
C ILE A 173 15.15 10.83 -5.74
N ASP A 174 16.29 11.29 -6.25
CA ASP A 174 17.07 10.58 -7.25
C ASP A 174 17.85 9.48 -6.53
N ILE A 175 17.57 8.22 -6.88
CA ILE A 175 18.14 7.10 -6.13
C ILE A 175 19.61 6.84 -6.48
N GLU A 176 20.09 7.28 -7.64
CA GLU A 176 21.49 7.11 -8.04
C GLU A 176 22.41 8.05 -7.25
N THR A 177 21.94 9.26 -6.99
CA THR A 177 22.68 10.30 -6.27
C THR A 177 22.29 10.43 -4.80
N ASN A 178 21.17 9.83 -4.39
CA ASN A 178 20.52 10.01 -3.09
C ASN A 178 20.18 11.47 -2.76
N GLN A 179 19.94 12.28 -3.80
CA GLN A 179 19.63 13.71 -3.66
C GLN A 179 18.15 13.99 -3.89
N ILE A 180 17.60 14.88 -3.07
CA ILE A 180 16.25 15.41 -3.26
C ILE A 180 16.25 16.35 -4.45
N PHE A 181 15.50 16.02 -5.50
CA PHE A 181 15.34 16.87 -6.69
C PHE A 181 14.01 17.65 -6.69
N LYS A 182 13.05 17.24 -5.85
CA LYS A 182 11.73 17.88 -5.77
C LYS A 182 11.21 17.87 -4.32
N LYS A 183 10.72 19.00 -3.86
CA LYS A 183 9.99 19.14 -2.58
C LYS A 183 8.70 19.92 -2.87
N ILE A 184 7.55 19.32 -2.60
CA ILE A 184 6.23 19.92 -2.85
C ILE A 184 5.46 19.92 -1.53
N ILE A 185 5.16 21.10 -1.00
CA ILE A 185 4.34 21.26 0.21
C ILE A 185 2.88 21.32 -0.22
N PHE A 186 2.01 20.54 0.43
CA PHE A 186 0.59 20.56 0.11
C PHE A 186 -0.08 21.83 0.67
N PRO A 187 -0.87 22.55 -0.16
CA PRO A 187 -1.73 23.63 0.32
C PRO A 187 -2.81 23.10 1.30
N ARG A 188 -3.18 23.93 2.29
CA ARG A 188 -4.12 23.52 3.37
C ARG A 188 -5.57 23.42 2.93
N ASP A 189 -5.91 23.96 1.77
CA ASP A 189 -7.21 23.84 1.09
C ASP A 189 -7.29 22.58 0.21
N ILE A 190 -6.15 21.96 -0.10
CA ILE A 190 -6.05 20.70 -0.86
C ILE A 190 -5.89 19.52 0.08
N VAL A 191 -4.93 19.58 1.01
CA VAL A 191 -4.76 18.63 2.10
C VAL A 191 -5.19 19.35 3.37
N LEU A 192 -6.40 19.05 3.81
CA LEU A 192 -7.04 19.67 4.96
C LEU A 192 -6.28 19.32 6.25
N PRO A 193 -6.49 20.08 7.34
CA PRO A 193 -5.87 19.75 8.63
C PRO A 193 -6.22 18.34 9.13
N THR A 194 -7.37 17.81 8.74
CA THR A 194 -7.86 16.46 9.08
C THR A 194 -7.67 15.43 7.97
N SER A 195 -7.08 15.81 6.82
CA SER A 195 -6.76 14.88 5.74
C SER A 195 -5.71 13.85 6.16
N TYR A 196 -5.68 12.72 5.47
CA TYR A 196 -4.64 11.71 5.60
C TYR A 196 -4.25 11.21 4.20
N PRO A 197 -3.30 11.85 3.51
CA PRO A 197 -2.88 11.40 2.19
C PRO A 197 -2.18 10.03 2.34
N ASN A 198 -2.81 8.95 1.85
CA ASN A 198 -2.37 7.58 2.16
C ASN A 198 -1.45 7.02 1.08
N ASP A 199 -1.97 6.75 -0.11
CA ASP A 199 -1.24 6.12 -1.21
C ASP A 199 -1.19 7.01 -2.45
N ILE A 200 -0.27 6.71 -3.37
CA ILE A 200 0.06 7.53 -4.55
C ILE A 200 0.39 6.69 -5.78
N ARG A 201 -0.16 7.04 -6.94
CA ARG A 201 0.30 6.53 -8.25
C ARG A 201 0.75 7.66 -9.16
N LEU A 202 1.76 7.39 -9.99
CA LEU A 202 2.40 8.38 -10.84
C LEU A 202 2.23 8.01 -12.32
N ASP A 203 1.73 8.95 -13.10
CA ASP A 203 1.65 8.86 -14.56
C ASP A 203 2.64 9.85 -15.19
N LEU A 204 3.80 9.35 -15.59
CA LEU A 204 4.83 10.16 -16.26
C LEU A 204 4.51 10.50 -17.71
N SER A 205 3.44 9.94 -18.28
CA SER A 205 3.00 10.24 -19.65
C SER A 205 2.06 11.45 -19.73
N ARG A 206 1.46 11.85 -18.60
CA ARG A 206 0.56 13.01 -18.53
C ARG A 206 1.30 14.27 -18.07
N GLY A 207 1.57 15.16 -19.03
CA GLY A 207 2.26 16.43 -18.81
C GLY A 207 3.80 16.29 -18.76
N PRO A 208 4.55 17.41 -18.74
CA PRO A 208 6.00 17.38 -18.95
C PRO A 208 6.80 16.60 -17.91
N LEU A 209 6.37 16.62 -16.64
CA LEU A 209 7.01 15.88 -15.54
C LEU A 209 6.13 14.77 -14.96
N GLY A 210 4.95 14.54 -15.54
CA GLY A 210 3.95 13.61 -15.06
C GLY A 210 2.89 14.23 -14.14
N THR A 211 1.92 13.39 -13.78
CA THR A 211 0.84 13.68 -12.84
C THR A 211 0.84 12.63 -11.73
N ALA A 212 0.68 13.06 -10.48
CA ALA A 212 0.45 12.17 -9.34
C ALA A 212 -1.04 12.13 -8.97
N TYR A 213 -1.50 10.96 -8.55
CA TYR A 213 -2.85 10.71 -8.03
C TYR A 213 -2.72 10.16 -6.62
N ILE A 214 -3.35 10.80 -5.66
CA ILE A 214 -3.17 10.53 -4.23
C ILE A 214 -4.54 10.29 -3.61
N THR A 215 -4.66 9.29 -2.74
CA THR A 215 -5.86 9.07 -1.93
C THR A 215 -5.78 9.83 -0.61
N ASP A 216 -6.89 10.40 -0.17
CA ASP A 216 -7.06 10.93 1.18
C ASP A 216 -8.00 10.00 1.96
N SER A 217 -7.43 9.19 2.86
CA SER A 217 -8.14 8.16 3.61
C SER A 217 -8.78 8.67 4.91
N SER A 218 -8.78 9.99 5.13
CA SER A 218 -9.46 10.59 6.27
C SER A 218 -10.93 10.18 6.32
N PRO A 219 -11.49 9.89 7.51
CA PRO A 219 -12.87 9.40 7.62
C PRO A 219 -13.91 10.47 7.32
N ASP A 220 -13.63 11.74 7.60
CA ASP A 220 -14.63 12.80 7.55
C ASP A 220 -14.76 13.44 6.17
N THR A 221 -13.64 13.65 5.48
CA THR A 221 -13.58 14.39 4.22
C THR A 221 -12.76 13.68 3.14
N PRO A 222 -12.87 12.36 2.92
CA PRO A 222 -12.00 11.66 1.99
C PRO A 222 -12.13 12.16 0.55
N ALA A 223 -11.06 12.03 -0.24
CA ALA A 223 -10.98 12.57 -1.58
C ALA A 223 -9.94 11.83 -2.44
N LEU A 224 -9.96 12.13 -3.73
CA LEU A 224 -8.81 11.90 -4.62
C LEU A 224 -8.13 13.25 -4.89
N ILE A 225 -6.81 13.29 -4.86
CA ILE A 225 -6.02 14.50 -5.13
C ILE A 225 -5.18 14.25 -6.38
N THR A 226 -5.25 15.14 -7.35
CA THR A 226 -4.34 15.14 -8.49
C THR A 226 -3.30 16.24 -8.35
N LEU A 227 -2.07 15.97 -8.77
CA LEU A 227 -0.96 16.92 -8.75
C LEU A 227 -0.23 16.89 -10.09
N ASP A 228 -0.24 18.00 -10.81
CA ASP A 228 0.66 18.21 -11.94
C ASP A 228 2.08 18.46 -11.42
N LEU A 229 3.00 17.53 -11.69
CA LEU A 229 4.38 17.58 -11.18
C LEU A 229 5.23 18.63 -11.89
N HIS A 230 4.79 19.20 -13.00
CA HIS A 230 5.48 20.32 -13.65
C HIS A 230 5.09 21.64 -13.01
N THR A 231 3.78 21.90 -12.90
CA THR A 231 3.26 23.19 -12.44
C THR A 231 3.05 23.27 -10.92
N ASN A 232 3.14 22.15 -10.22
CA ASN A 232 2.77 21.98 -8.80
C ASN A 232 1.30 22.39 -8.51
N LYS A 233 0.43 22.33 -9.52
CA LYS A 233 -1.01 22.60 -9.33
C LYS A 233 -1.73 21.36 -8.86
N PHE A 234 -2.62 21.56 -7.90
CA PHE A 234 -3.42 20.52 -7.30
C PHE A 234 -4.89 20.65 -7.69
N LEU A 235 -5.58 19.52 -7.72
CA LEU A 235 -7.03 19.47 -7.65
C LEU A 235 -7.43 18.46 -6.58
N ARG A 236 -8.38 18.84 -5.71
CA ARG A 236 -9.04 17.93 -4.77
C ARG A 236 -10.39 17.56 -5.38
N ARG A 237 -10.57 16.30 -5.77
CA ARG A 237 -11.74 15.78 -6.49
C ARG A 237 -12.46 14.75 -5.64
N LEU A 238 -13.75 14.56 -5.92
CA LEU A 238 -14.58 13.56 -5.24
C LEU A 238 -14.54 13.69 -3.70
N SER A 239 -14.42 14.93 -3.20
CA SER A 239 -14.39 15.21 -1.77
C SER A 239 -15.72 14.80 -1.15
N SER A 240 -15.70 13.85 -0.21
CA SER A 240 -16.87 13.28 0.46
C SER A 240 -17.89 12.61 -0.48
N HIS A 241 -17.49 12.26 -1.71
CA HIS A 241 -18.33 11.53 -2.65
C HIS A 241 -18.61 10.11 -2.10
N PRO A 242 -19.78 9.49 -2.35
CA PRO A 242 -20.10 8.15 -1.84
C PRO A 242 -19.03 7.09 -2.16
N SER A 243 -18.31 7.21 -3.28
CA SER A 243 -17.24 6.28 -3.66
C SER A 243 -15.94 6.44 -2.87
N THR A 244 -15.72 7.57 -2.19
CA THR A 244 -14.52 7.84 -1.39
C THR A 244 -14.79 7.69 0.11
N GLN A 245 -16.06 7.66 0.52
CA GLN A 245 -16.48 7.55 1.91
C GLN A 245 -16.40 6.12 2.45
N PRO A 246 -16.15 5.93 3.76
CA PRO A 246 -16.33 4.65 4.41
C PRO A 246 -17.81 4.22 4.34
N VAL A 247 -18.05 2.91 4.20
CA VAL A 247 -19.41 2.36 4.27
C VAL A 247 -19.93 2.49 5.69
N MET A 248 -21.13 3.07 5.85
CA MET A 248 -21.76 3.20 7.16
C MET A 248 -21.99 1.81 7.78
N GLY A 249 -21.57 1.64 9.03
CA GLY A 249 -21.73 0.37 9.75
C GLY A 249 -20.76 -0.72 9.30
N PHE A 250 -19.69 -0.39 8.58
CA PHE A 250 -18.70 -1.37 8.12
C PHE A 250 -18.07 -2.14 9.29
N VAL A 251 -18.03 -3.47 9.17
CA VAL A 251 -17.38 -4.39 10.12
C VAL A 251 -16.59 -5.40 9.30
N PRO A 252 -15.25 -5.25 9.22
CA PRO A 252 -14.44 -6.26 8.57
C PRO A 252 -14.21 -7.44 9.51
N SER A 253 -13.86 -8.59 8.94
CA SER A 253 -13.60 -9.83 9.68
C SER A 253 -12.24 -10.40 9.32
N PHE A 254 -11.35 -10.53 10.30
CA PHE A 254 -10.03 -11.13 10.13
C PHE A 254 -9.95 -12.42 10.93
N ASN A 255 -9.52 -13.50 10.28
CA ASN A 255 -9.47 -14.84 10.88
C ASN A 255 -10.82 -15.27 11.51
N GLY A 256 -11.95 -14.80 10.95
CA GLY A 256 -13.30 -15.05 11.47
C GLY A 256 -13.72 -14.17 12.66
N ILE A 257 -12.92 -13.16 13.03
CA ILE A 257 -13.20 -12.26 14.14
C ILE A 257 -13.68 -10.90 13.59
N PRO A 258 -14.91 -10.47 13.90
CA PRO A 258 -15.38 -9.11 13.61
C PRO A 258 -14.56 -8.06 14.36
N ILE A 259 -14.04 -7.06 13.63
CA ILE A 259 -13.20 -6.00 14.19
C ILE A 259 -14.00 -4.71 14.39
N TYR A 260 -13.81 -4.11 15.57
CA TYR A 260 -14.37 -2.83 15.97
C TYR A 260 -13.26 -1.94 16.51
N GLN A 261 -13.42 -0.63 16.36
CA GLN A 261 -12.55 0.31 17.05
C GLN A 261 -12.93 0.38 18.54
N ARG A 262 -11.92 0.29 19.40
CA ARG A 262 -12.02 0.21 20.86
C ARG A 262 -11.05 1.19 21.50
N ILE A 263 -11.47 2.45 21.57
CA ILE A 263 -10.72 3.48 22.30
C ILE A 263 -11.04 3.32 23.80
N PRO A 264 -10.03 3.29 24.70
CA PRO A 264 -10.25 3.19 26.14
C PRO A 264 -11.29 4.20 26.64
N SER A 265 -12.18 3.74 27.53
CA SER A 265 -13.25 4.56 28.13
C SER A 265 -14.30 5.11 27.15
N LYS A 266 -14.33 4.66 25.88
CA LYS A 266 -15.38 4.98 24.91
C LYS A 266 -16.13 3.69 24.48
N PRO A 267 -17.42 3.77 24.11
CA PRO A 267 -18.11 2.65 23.49
C PRO A 267 -17.40 2.21 22.20
N PRO A 268 -17.36 0.90 21.86
CA PRO A 268 -16.84 0.45 20.58
C PRO A 268 -17.61 1.06 19.40
N THR A 269 -16.89 1.36 18.32
CA THR A 269 -17.46 1.89 17.08
C THR A 269 -17.04 1.04 15.88
N ASN A 270 -17.73 1.21 14.76
CA ASN A 270 -17.27 0.70 13.47
C ASN A 270 -15.93 1.33 13.08
N VAL A 271 -15.15 0.63 12.27
CA VAL A 271 -13.94 1.17 11.66
C VAL A 271 -14.30 2.05 10.47
N ALA A 272 -13.67 3.22 10.36
CA ALA A 272 -14.00 4.20 9.33
C ALA A 272 -12.71 4.77 8.71
N PHE A 273 -12.46 4.38 7.47
CA PHE A 273 -11.37 4.87 6.64
C PHE A 273 -11.90 5.13 5.24
N GLY A 274 -11.59 6.31 4.71
CA GLY A 274 -12.00 6.73 3.38
C GLY A 274 -11.14 6.10 2.27
N ALA A 275 -11.10 6.75 1.11
CA ALA A 275 -10.34 6.33 -0.07
C ALA A 275 -8.88 6.02 0.29
N ASP A 276 -8.41 4.84 -0.06
CA ASP A 276 -7.10 4.33 0.34
C ASP A 276 -6.38 3.63 -0.82
N GLY A 277 -6.70 2.36 -1.06
CA GLY A 277 -6.12 1.59 -2.16
C GLY A 277 -6.36 2.25 -3.50
N ILE A 278 -5.27 2.42 -4.25
CA ILE A 278 -5.25 3.10 -5.53
C ILE A 278 -4.33 2.39 -6.52
N ALA A 279 -4.78 2.27 -7.76
CA ALA A 279 -4.00 1.75 -8.87
C ALA A 279 -4.26 2.58 -10.12
N LEU A 280 -3.21 2.78 -10.92
CA LEU A 280 -3.32 3.33 -12.26
C LEU A 280 -3.52 2.16 -13.23
N SER A 281 -4.57 2.21 -14.05
CA SER A 281 -4.76 1.21 -15.13
C SER A 281 -3.54 1.17 -16.06
N ALA A 282 -3.22 0.02 -16.65
CA ALA A 282 -2.02 -0.14 -17.48
C ALA A 282 -2.01 0.78 -18.72
N ASN A 283 -3.19 1.09 -19.27
CA ASN A 283 -3.34 2.06 -20.36
C ASN A 283 -3.43 3.53 -19.86
N LYS A 284 -3.30 3.74 -18.55
CA LYS A 284 -3.28 5.04 -17.85
C LYS A 284 -4.58 5.85 -17.99
N SER A 285 -5.65 5.23 -18.49
CA SER A 285 -6.92 5.90 -18.79
C SER A 285 -7.82 6.11 -17.57
N SER A 286 -7.61 5.33 -16.50
CA SER A 286 -8.41 5.38 -15.29
C SER A 286 -7.57 5.15 -14.02
N ILE A 287 -7.98 5.82 -12.95
CA ILE A 287 -7.62 5.45 -11.57
C ILE A 287 -8.66 4.46 -11.06
N ILE A 288 -8.20 3.35 -10.49
CA ILE A 288 -9.00 2.35 -9.79
C ILE A 288 -8.72 2.53 -8.30
N TYR A 289 -9.76 2.61 -7.48
CA TYR A 289 -9.60 2.93 -6.06
C TYR A 289 -10.70 2.32 -5.19
N THR A 290 -10.46 2.26 -3.88
CA THR A 290 -11.41 1.78 -2.88
C THR A 290 -11.28 2.60 -1.60
N PRO A 291 -12.38 2.89 -0.88
CA PRO A 291 -12.29 3.17 0.54
C PRO A 291 -11.77 1.93 1.28
N LEU A 292 -10.96 2.12 2.33
CA LEU A 292 -10.46 1.00 3.13
C LEU A 292 -11.62 0.36 3.94
N SER A 293 -12.52 1.18 4.50
CA SER A 293 -13.76 0.69 5.12
C SER A 293 -14.86 0.42 4.08
N SER A 294 -14.55 -0.40 3.07
CA SER A 294 -15.47 -0.81 2.01
C SER A 294 -15.01 -2.13 1.37
N ARG A 295 -15.98 -2.96 0.95
CA ARG A 295 -15.72 -4.04 0.00
C ARG A 295 -15.97 -3.61 -1.45
N ASN A 296 -16.70 -2.52 -1.68
CA ASN A 296 -16.84 -1.94 -3.02
C ASN A 296 -15.57 -1.22 -3.47
N PHE A 297 -15.31 -1.22 -4.77
CA PHE A 297 -14.24 -0.47 -5.42
C PHE A 297 -14.73 0.14 -6.73
N TYR A 298 -13.99 1.14 -7.20
CA TYR A 298 -14.45 2.06 -8.22
C TYR A 298 -13.35 2.36 -9.23
N SER A 299 -13.72 2.96 -10.36
CA SER A 299 -12.77 3.66 -11.23
C SER A 299 -13.29 5.00 -11.70
N VAL A 300 -12.36 5.91 -12.02
CA VAL A 300 -12.65 7.22 -12.61
C VAL A 300 -11.64 7.54 -13.72
N PRO A 301 -12.06 8.09 -14.87
CA PRO A 301 -11.13 8.44 -15.95
C PRO A 301 -10.10 9.49 -15.53
N THR A 302 -8.82 9.26 -15.87
CA THR A 302 -7.72 10.19 -15.54
C THR A 302 -7.87 11.53 -16.26
N ASP A 303 -8.40 11.52 -17.48
CA ASP A 303 -8.67 12.75 -18.26
C ASP A 303 -9.67 13.68 -17.59
N LEU A 304 -10.64 13.14 -16.87
CA LEU A 304 -11.62 13.96 -16.14
C LEU A 304 -11.06 14.37 -14.77
N LEU A 305 -10.45 13.40 -14.07
CA LEU A 305 -9.91 13.59 -12.73
C LEU A 305 -8.79 14.65 -12.68
N ALA A 306 -7.94 14.72 -13.70
CA ALA A 306 -6.82 15.68 -13.76
C ALA A 306 -7.15 16.98 -14.53
N ASN A 307 -8.37 17.15 -15.04
CA ASN A 307 -8.75 18.32 -15.82
C ASN A 307 -9.41 19.40 -14.93
N PRO A 308 -8.80 20.61 -14.82
CA PRO A 308 -9.33 21.71 -14.01
C PRO A 308 -10.60 22.35 -14.61
N ASP A 309 -10.87 22.13 -15.90
CA ASP A 309 -12.01 22.70 -16.61
C ASP A 309 -13.27 21.82 -16.49
N VAL A 310 -13.16 20.63 -15.90
CA VAL A 310 -14.28 19.70 -15.65
C VAL A 310 -14.80 19.90 -14.23
N SER A 311 -16.12 19.97 -14.05
CA SER A 311 -16.71 20.12 -12.72
C SER A 311 -16.60 18.84 -11.88
N ASP A 312 -16.66 18.96 -10.54
CA ASP A 312 -16.66 17.78 -9.66
C ASP A 312 -17.91 16.92 -9.84
N GLU A 313 -19.04 17.51 -10.24
CA GLU A 313 -20.27 16.76 -10.56
C GLU A 313 -20.07 15.87 -11.79
N GLU A 314 -19.41 16.37 -12.83
CA GLU A 314 -19.10 15.59 -14.03
C GLU A 314 -18.11 14.45 -13.75
N VAL A 315 -17.10 14.70 -12.89
CA VAL A 315 -16.20 13.61 -12.44
C VAL A 315 -16.97 12.57 -11.63
N GLY A 316 -17.85 13.00 -10.72
CA GLY A 316 -18.70 12.10 -9.93
C GLY A 316 -19.58 11.21 -10.82
N LYS A 317 -20.19 11.77 -11.87
CA LYS A 317 -20.98 11.02 -12.86
C LYS A 317 -20.17 10.01 -13.66
N ALA A 318 -18.85 10.23 -13.80
CA ALA A 318 -17.95 9.33 -14.51
C ALA A 318 -17.39 8.21 -13.62
N VAL A 319 -17.68 8.21 -12.32
CA VAL A 319 -17.30 7.13 -11.41
C VAL A 319 -18.05 5.86 -11.81
N LYS A 320 -17.29 4.80 -12.08
CA LYS A 320 -17.80 3.44 -12.30
C LYS A 320 -17.67 2.65 -11.00
N ASP A 321 -18.77 2.11 -10.49
CA ASP A 321 -18.80 1.15 -9.38
C ASP A 321 -18.68 -0.28 -9.92
N PHE A 322 -17.73 -1.05 -9.40
CA PHE A 322 -17.54 -2.46 -9.74
C PHE A 322 -18.24 -3.41 -8.76
N GLY A 323 -18.76 -2.89 -7.65
CA GLY A 323 -19.39 -3.69 -6.60
C GLY A 323 -18.40 -4.33 -5.64
N ASP A 324 -18.89 -5.29 -4.87
CA ASP A 324 -18.16 -5.96 -3.79
C ASP A 324 -17.02 -6.86 -4.33
N LYS A 325 -15.80 -6.67 -3.80
CA LYS A 325 -14.59 -7.46 -4.15
C LYS A 325 -14.27 -8.61 -3.19
N GLY A 326 -15.16 -8.93 -2.24
CA GLY A 326 -15.03 -10.03 -1.28
C GLY A 326 -14.11 -9.78 -0.08
N SER A 327 -13.44 -8.63 -0.02
CA SER A 327 -12.58 -8.20 1.09
C SER A 327 -12.43 -6.68 1.10
N SER A 328 -12.16 -6.08 2.26
CA SER A 328 -11.49 -4.79 2.31
C SER A 328 -10.08 -4.89 1.76
N SER A 329 -9.57 -3.78 1.24
CA SER A 329 -8.22 -3.67 0.71
C SER A 329 -7.57 -2.42 1.24
N ASP A 330 -6.31 -2.57 1.64
CA ASP A 330 -5.38 -1.47 1.91
C ASP A 330 -4.83 -1.00 0.56
N GLY A 331 -3.71 -1.54 0.07
CA GLY A 331 -3.14 -1.19 -1.24
C GLY A 331 -3.70 -1.96 -2.45
N PHE A 332 -3.66 -1.31 -3.61
CA PHE A 332 -3.84 -1.90 -4.95
C PHE A 332 -2.55 -1.75 -5.77
N GLU A 333 -2.31 -2.54 -6.81
CA GLU A 333 -1.21 -2.30 -7.76
C GLU A 333 -1.56 -2.85 -9.15
N THR A 334 -0.99 -2.27 -10.21
CA THR A 334 -1.19 -2.74 -11.59
C THR A 334 0.13 -3.15 -12.22
N ASP A 335 0.13 -4.27 -12.95
CA ASP A 335 1.25 -4.63 -13.82
C ASP A 335 1.09 -4.16 -15.27
N ASP A 336 2.17 -4.26 -16.05
CA ASP A 336 2.22 -3.91 -17.48
C ASP A 336 1.33 -4.77 -18.39
N LYS A 337 0.70 -5.83 -17.86
CA LYS A 337 -0.28 -6.66 -18.56
C LYS A 337 -1.72 -6.27 -18.25
N GLY A 338 -1.92 -5.27 -17.38
CA GLY A 338 -3.24 -4.79 -17.01
C GLY A 338 -3.90 -5.59 -15.90
N VAL A 339 -3.18 -6.50 -15.23
CA VAL A 339 -3.70 -7.18 -14.04
C VAL A 339 -3.62 -6.21 -12.86
N VAL A 340 -4.76 -6.03 -12.18
CA VAL A 340 -4.84 -5.20 -10.98
C VAL A 340 -4.88 -6.12 -9.76
N TYR A 341 -3.86 -6.03 -8.91
CA TYR A 341 -3.75 -6.77 -7.67
C TYR A 341 -4.42 -5.99 -6.54
N LEU A 342 -5.26 -6.68 -5.77
CA LEU A 342 -6.02 -6.12 -4.66
C LEU A 342 -5.58 -6.82 -3.37
N SER A 343 -5.10 -6.09 -2.37
CA SER A 343 -4.92 -6.67 -1.04
C SER A 343 -6.25 -7.25 -0.53
N ALA A 344 -6.24 -8.43 0.06
CA ALA A 344 -7.46 -9.10 0.54
C ALA A 344 -7.24 -9.64 1.95
N GLY A 345 -7.02 -8.71 2.90
CA GLY A 345 -6.66 -9.05 4.28
C GLY A 345 -7.70 -9.89 5.02
N GLU A 346 -9.01 -9.67 4.77
CA GLU A 346 -10.09 -10.48 5.39
C GLU A 346 -9.99 -11.97 4.98
N GLN A 347 -9.24 -12.25 3.91
CA GLN A 347 -9.13 -13.54 3.25
C GLN A 347 -7.72 -14.15 3.35
N ASN A 348 -6.84 -13.51 4.12
CA ASN A 348 -5.41 -13.82 4.22
C ASN A 348 -4.73 -13.96 2.85
N GLY A 349 -4.94 -12.99 1.96
CA GLY A 349 -4.47 -13.12 0.58
C GLY A 349 -4.41 -11.85 -0.24
N ILE A 350 -4.11 -12.04 -1.52
CA ILE A 350 -4.18 -11.04 -2.57
C ILE A 350 -5.14 -11.57 -3.63
N TYR A 351 -6.04 -10.71 -4.10
CA TYR A 351 -6.96 -10.96 -5.19
C TYR A 351 -6.47 -10.26 -6.46
N VAL A 352 -7.00 -10.64 -7.62
CA VAL A 352 -6.79 -9.96 -8.89
C VAL A 352 -8.12 -9.54 -9.47
N PHE A 353 -8.14 -8.38 -10.11
CA PHE A 353 -9.28 -7.88 -10.88
C PHE A 353 -8.97 -7.95 -12.37
N ASP A 354 -9.88 -8.56 -13.10
CA ASP A 354 -9.88 -8.59 -14.56
C ASP A 354 -10.77 -7.47 -15.10
N GLY A 355 -10.15 -6.49 -15.74
CA GLY A 355 -10.86 -5.33 -16.31
C GLY A 355 -11.73 -5.65 -17.53
N GLU A 356 -11.50 -6.78 -18.21
CA GLU A 356 -12.32 -7.22 -19.36
C GLU A 356 -13.60 -7.91 -18.89
N THR A 357 -13.48 -8.84 -17.94
CA THR A 357 -14.63 -9.60 -17.43
C THR A 357 -15.35 -8.90 -16.27
N GLY A 358 -14.67 -7.98 -15.58
CA GLY A 358 -15.16 -7.33 -14.36
C GLY A 358 -15.10 -8.23 -13.13
N LEU A 359 -14.47 -9.40 -13.22
CA LEU A 359 -14.42 -10.38 -12.13
C LEU A 359 -13.23 -10.12 -11.20
N VAL A 360 -13.45 -10.41 -9.91
CA VAL A 360 -12.41 -10.46 -8.89
C VAL A 360 -12.19 -11.92 -8.52
N GLU A 361 -10.94 -12.38 -8.58
CA GLU A 361 -10.55 -13.76 -8.28
C GLU A 361 -9.41 -13.83 -7.27
N PRO A 362 -9.37 -14.85 -6.41
CA PRO A 362 -8.25 -15.03 -5.50
C PRO A 362 -6.98 -15.41 -6.28
N PHE A 363 -5.88 -14.69 -6.00
CA PHE A 363 -4.59 -14.93 -6.64
C PHE A 363 -3.64 -15.73 -5.76
N VAL A 364 -3.42 -15.30 -4.51
CA VAL A 364 -2.68 -16.04 -3.49
C VAL A 364 -3.40 -15.96 -2.16
N ARG A 365 -3.45 -17.07 -1.42
CA ARG A 365 -3.85 -17.11 -0.01
C ARG A 365 -2.81 -17.88 0.77
N ASP A 366 -2.47 -17.40 1.96
CA ASP A 366 -1.60 -18.07 2.91
C ASP A 366 -1.89 -17.53 4.31
N PRO A 367 -2.02 -18.36 5.36
CA PRO A 367 -2.33 -17.86 6.70
C PRO A 367 -1.30 -16.88 7.26
N ARG A 368 -0.09 -16.82 6.70
CA ARG A 368 0.94 -15.84 7.09
C ARG A 368 0.64 -14.42 6.59
N ILE A 369 -0.26 -14.26 5.62
CA ILE A 369 -0.69 -12.95 5.10
C ILE A 369 -1.77 -12.39 6.03
N GLN A 370 -1.35 -11.78 7.13
CA GLN A 370 -2.26 -11.26 8.15
C GLN A 370 -2.81 -9.87 7.81
N TRP A 371 -2.03 -9.03 7.12
CA TRP A 371 -2.48 -7.73 6.61
C TRP A 371 -1.60 -7.29 5.44
N PRO A 372 -1.95 -7.65 4.19
CA PRO A 372 -1.22 -7.16 3.03
C PRO A 372 -1.51 -5.66 2.85
N ASP A 373 -0.54 -4.82 3.19
CA ASP A 373 -0.68 -3.35 3.21
C ASP A 373 -0.40 -2.79 1.80
N THR A 374 0.87 -2.52 1.49
CA THR A 374 1.29 -1.94 0.21
C THR A 374 1.75 -3.02 -0.74
N LEU A 375 1.36 -2.91 -2.01
CA LEU A 375 1.75 -3.82 -3.10
C LEU A 375 2.73 -3.10 -4.03
N SER A 376 3.75 -3.81 -4.54
CA SER A 376 4.69 -3.27 -5.52
C SER A 376 5.10 -4.33 -6.54
N VAL A 377 5.03 -3.99 -7.83
CA VAL A 377 5.46 -4.88 -8.91
C VAL A 377 6.90 -4.57 -9.33
N ALA A 378 7.75 -5.60 -9.38
CA ALA A 378 9.10 -5.51 -9.94
C ALA A 378 9.58 -6.87 -10.49
N ASP A 379 10.17 -6.86 -11.69
CA ASP A 379 10.86 -8.02 -12.29
C ASP A 379 10.10 -9.36 -12.25
N GLY A 380 8.80 -9.36 -12.59
CA GLY A 380 8.00 -10.59 -12.56
C GLY A 380 7.58 -11.04 -11.15
N TRP A 381 7.71 -10.16 -10.15
CA TRP A 381 7.27 -10.40 -8.78
C TRP A 381 6.29 -9.32 -8.32
N LEU A 382 5.33 -9.76 -7.51
CA LEU A 382 4.52 -8.90 -6.68
C LEU A 382 5.08 -8.95 -5.26
N TYR A 383 5.57 -7.83 -4.77
CA TYR A 383 6.03 -7.61 -3.39
C TYR A 383 4.90 -7.04 -2.56
N PHE A 384 4.85 -7.39 -1.28
CA PHE A 384 3.93 -6.76 -0.35
C PHE A 384 4.35 -6.92 1.12
N THR A 385 4.08 -5.87 1.89
CA THR A 385 4.24 -5.87 3.35
C THR A 385 3.08 -6.61 4.02
N SER A 386 3.37 -7.33 5.10
CA SER A 386 2.35 -7.93 5.98
C SER A 386 2.63 -7.57 7.44
N ASN A 387 1.80 -6.68 8.01
CA ASN A 387 2.13 -5.96 9.26
C ASN A 387 1.15 -6.18 10.42
N GLU A 388 0.14 -7.06 10.29
CA GLU A 388 -0.81 -7.34 11.37
C GLU A 388 -1.64 -6.13 11.84
N PHE A 389 -1.95 -5.16 10.96
CA PHE A 389 -2.63 -3.90 11.28
C PHE A 389 -3.81 -4.00 12.26
N PHE A 390 -4.74 -4.96 12.11
CA PHE A 390 -5.91 -5.05 13.00
C PHE A 390 -5.63 -5.68 14.37
N TRP A 391 -4.39 -6.08 14.65
CA TRP A 391 -3.94 -6.50 15.98
C TRP A 391 -3.40 -5.35 16.84
N GLN A 392 -3.42 -4.12 16.31
CA GLN A 392 -3.02 -2.91 17.04
C GLN A 392 -3.93 -2.60 18.25
N PRO A 393 -3.42 -1.90 19.28
CA PRO A 393 -4.11 -1.65 20.54
C PRO A 393 -5.48 -0.97 20.41
N GLN A 394 -5.67 -0.10 19.41
CA GLN A 394 -6.96 0.57 19.18
C GLN A 394 -8.11 -0.38 18.79
N TYR A 395 -7.83 -1.65 18.51
CA TYR A 395 -8.85 -2.67 18.23
C TYR A 395 -9.04 -3.66 19.40
N TRP A 396 -8.17 -3.58 20.41
CA TRP A 396 -8.04 -4.56 21.49
C TRP A 396 -7.95 -3.91 22.88
N ASN A 397 -8.74 -2.85 23.11
CA ASN A 397 -8.85 -2.16 24.41
C ASN A 397 -7.50 -1.65 24.97
N GLY A 398 -6.60 -1.20 24.09
CA GLY A 398 -5.28 -0.71 24.47
C GLY A 398 -4.19 -1.77 24.57
N GLU A 399 -4.50 -3.05 24.36
CA GLU A 399 -3.50 -4.12 24.33
C GLU A 399 -2.98 -4.35 22.91
N ASP A 400 -1.68 -4.18 22.69
CA ASP A 400 -1.06 -4.52 21.41
C ASP A 400 -0.96 -6.05 21.26
N LYS A 401 -1.71 -6.60 20.28
CA LYS A 401 -1.76 -8.03 19.99
C LYS A 401 -0.85 -8.44 18.83
N ARG A 402 -0.16 -7.48 18.21
CA ARG A 402 0.80 -7.77 17.14
C ARG A 402 1.97 -8.58 17.66
N VAL A 403 2.54 -9.41 16.81
CA VAL A 403 3.70 -10.24 17.13
C VAL A 403 4.79 -10.03 16.10
N LEU A 404 5.97 -9.60 16.57
CA LEU A 404 7.15 -9.50 15.73
C LEU A 404 7.72 -10.90 15.39
N PRO A 405 8.39 -11.07 14.24
CA PRO A 405 8.60 -10.05 13.20
C PRO A 405 7.43 -9.90 12.22
N TYR A 406 7.24 -8.70 11.69
CA TYR A 406 6.44 -8.50 10.47
C TYR A 406 7.24 -8.97 9.24
N ALA A 407 6.60 -9.06 8.08
CA ALA A 407 7.25 -9.60 6.88
C ALA A 407 7.06 -8.74 5.64
N LEU A 408 8.08 -8.72 4.79
CA LEU A 408 7.97 -8.41 3.37
C LEU A 408 7.94 -9.74 2.63
N PHE A 409 6.87 -9.98 1.91
CA PHE A 409 6.71 -11.17 1.07
C PHE A 409 6.80 -10.82 -0.41
N ARG A 410 7.02 -11.84 -1.23
CA ARG A 410 6.77 -11.78 -2.67
C ARG A 410 6.18 -13.07 -3.23
N VAL A 411 5.53 -12.94 -4.37
CA VAL A 411 5.02 -14.06 -5.18
C VAL A 411 5.30 -13.82 -6.67
N PRO A 412 5.55 -14.87 -7.46
CA PRO A 412 5.79 -14.73 -8.89
C PRO A 412 4.51 -14.33 -9.62
N ILE A 413 4.66 -13.41 -10.57
CA ILE A 413 3.60 -12.94 -11.48
C ILE A 413 4.08 -12.96 -12.93
N GLY A 414 3.16 -12.76 -13.87
CA GLY A 414 3.49 -12.70 -15.28
C GLY A 414 3.91 -11.30 -15.77
N GLY A 415 3.55 -10.24 -15.06
CA GLY A 415 3.75 -8.86 -15.48
C GLY A 415 4.98 -8.18 -14.86
N LYS A 416 5.28 -6.98 -15.34
CA LYS A 416 6.35 -6.10 -14.87
C LYS A 416 5.76 -4.77 -14.42
N LYS A 417 6.63 -3.93 -13.86
CA LYS A 417 6.27 -2.61 -13.36
C LYS A 417 5.77 -1.73 -14.50
N LEU A 418 4.70 -0.98 -14.25
CA LEU A 418 4.21 0.04 -15.19
C LEU A 418 5.24 1.17 -15.31
N ARG A 419 5.63 1.53 -16.54
CA ARG A 419 6.61 2.59 -16.83
C ARG A 419 5.98 3.85 -17.44
#